data_AF-A0A9P6Y7S3-F1
#
_entry.id   AF-A0A9P6Y7S3-F1
#
_cell.length_a   1.000
_cell.length_b   1.000
_cell.length_c   1.000
_cell.angle_alpha   90.00
_cell.angle_beta   90.00
_cell.angle_gamma   90.00
#
_symmetry.space_group_name_H-M   'P 1'
#
loop_
_entity.id
_entity.type
_entity.pdbx_description
1 polymer ?
#
loop_
_entity_poly.entity_id
_entity_poly.type
_entity_poly.pdbx_seq_one_letter_code
_entity_poly.pdbx_strand_id
1 'polypeptide(L)'
;MSSTLKNCLQRLHLNEDKKLESEAQEIIGRFYPLPPKLFNKGPNCKPVIAIHLAYESLQMYDWNIKLAAELAGCSVKAYESVLSTVRKQLNIYPSVKLSTLAVALGSTTMQTYANTLWDDFIKRYKDTLTGAKKSNIDDELKLSCWKGAVMFCCAKAFGDKLNKDKLHQLCSCSLTELNRCIKIVNDVCSKQLAKFKEQKSTTSKKKRLVEEAEEETNKSRKRANTTPVSGIVSMIDHRDYKSTRRYRDYTAWHTRMIDQLKLQISNQ
;
A
#
# COMPACT_ATOMS: atom_id res chain seq x y z
N MET A 1 14.14 22.79 -28.50
CA MET A 1 12.73 22.67 -28.03
C MET A 1 12.10 21.47 -28.70
N SER A 2 11.73 20.42 -27.96
CA SER A 2 11.12 19.23 -28.59
C SER A 2 9.63 19.50 -28.84
N SER A 3 9.21 19.66 -30.10
CA SER A 3 7.80 19.89 -30.47
C SER A 3 6.86 18.84 -29.88
N THR A 4 7.35 17.62 -29.71
CA THR A 4 6.62 16.49 -29.10
C THR A 4 6.34 16.66 -27.61
N LEU A 5 7.20 17.34 -26.85
CA LEU A 5 7.00 17.58 -25.41
C LEU A 5 5.82 18.53 -25.18
N LYS A 6 5.81 19.66 -25.88
CA LYS A 6 4.72 20.65 -25.83
C LYS A 6 3.37 20.05 -26.21
N ASN A 7 3.35 19.23 -27.26
CA ASN A 7 2.14 18.53 -27.68
C ASN A 7 1.62 17.56 -26.59
N CYS A 8 2.52 16.89 -25.86
CA CYS A 8 2.12 16.02 -24.74
C CYS A 8 1.59 16.84 -23.56
N LEU A 9 2.23 17.95 -23.19
CA LEU A 9 1.76 18.84 -22.13
C LEU A 9 0.38 19.44 -22.44
N GLN A 10 0.15 19.84 -23.69
CA GLN A 10 -1.15 20.34 -24.14
C GLN A 10 -2.25 19.27 -24.02
N ARG A 11 -1.94 18.02 -24.39
CA ARG A 11 -2.90 16.90 -24.26
C ARG A 11 -3.19 16.49 -22.82
N LEU A 12 -2.29 16.81 -21.89
CA LEU A 12 -2.51 16.61 -20.45
C LEU A 12 -3.14 17.82 -19.77
N HIS A 13 -3.41 18.91 -20.51
CA HIS A 13 -3.87 20.19 -19.96
C HIS A 13 -2.89 20.83 -18.96
N LEU A 14 -1.58 20.58 -19.14
CA LEU A 14 -0.50 21.07 -18.27
C LEU A 14 0.38 22.14 -18.93
N ASN A 15 -0.05 22.71 -20.05
CA ASN A 15 0.76 23.64 -20.86
C ASN A 15 0.95 25.03 -20.23
N GLU A 16 0.17 25.35 -19.19
CA GLU A 16 0.27 26.64 -18.50
C GLU A 16 1.41 26.66 -17.47
N ASP A 17 1.85 25.49 -17.01
CA ASP A 17 2.90 25.38 -16.01
C ASP A 17 4.30 25.39 -16.67
N LYS A 18 4.83 26.60 -16.84
CA LYS A 18 6.18 26.83 -17.36
C LYS A 18 7.28 26.18 -16.50
N LYS A 19 7.04 25.99 -15.20
CA LYS A 19 8.02 25.32 -14.32
C LYS A 19 8.07 23.84 -14.64
N LEU A 20 6.91 23.20 -14.77
CA LEU A 20 6.82 21.80 -15.20
C LEU A 20 7.44 21.57 -16.58
N GLU A 21 7.19 22.47 -17.55
CA GLU A 21 7.81 22.38 -18.87
C GLU A 21 9.34 22.43 -18.79
N SER A 22 9.89 23.39 -18.03
CA SER A 22 11.33 23.55 -17.85
C SER A 22 11.96 22.32 -17.18
N GLU A 23 11.33 21.81 -16.12
CA GLU A 23 11.79 20.64 -15.38
C GLU A 23 11.75 19.37 -16.25
N ALA A 24 10.67 19.17 -17.02
CA ALA A 24 10.56 18.04 -17.95
C ALA A 24 11.63 18.11 -19.05
N GLN A 25 11.93 19.31 -19.56
CA GLN A 25 13.00 19.54 -20.53
C GLN A 25 14.38 19.19 -19.94
N GLU A 26 14.64 19.55 -18.68
CA GLU A 26 15.87 19.18 -17.97
C GLU A 26 15.99 17.66 -17.80
N ILE A 27 14.91 17.00 -17.40
CA ILE A 27 14.88 15.53 -17.25
C ILE A 27 15.12 14.82 -18.59
N ILE A 28 14.59 15.34 -19.69
CA ILE A 28 14.91 14.82 -21.04
C ILE A 28 16.41 14.91 -21.33
N GLY A 29 17.08 15.98 -20.89
CA GLY A 29 18.53 16.12 -20.98
C GLY A 29 19.27 15.00 -20.25
N ARG A 30 18.78 14.62 -19.06
CA ARG A 30 19.32 13.49 -18.28
C ARG A 30 19.08 12.12 -18.93
N PHE A 31 18.22 12.01 -19.95
CA PHE A 31 18.00 10.75 -20.68
C PHE A 31 19.08 10.44 -21.72
N TYR A 32 20.00 11.36 -22.03
CA TYR A 32 21.08 11.16 -23.00
C TYR A 32 21.89 9.85 -22.82
N PRO A 33 22.33 9.46 -21.60
CA PRO A 33 23.05 8.21 -21.39
C PRO A 33 22.16 6.95 -21.53
N LEU A 34 20.84 7.08 -21.68
CA LEU A 34 19.93 5.94 -21.68
C LEU A 34 19.77 5.34 -23.09
N PRO A 35 19.60 4.01 -23.24
CA PRO A 35 19.44 3.39 -24.54
C PRO A 35 18.15 3.88 -25.22
N PRO A 36 18.18 4.35 -26.49
CA PRO A 36 16.96 4.82 -27.18
C PRO A 36 15.87 3.75 -27.27
N LYS A 37 16.27 2.48 -27.40
CA LYS A 37 15.37 1.31 -27.43
C LYS A 37 14.47 1.19 -26.20
N LEU A 38 14.89 1.75 -25.05
CA LEU A 38 14.09 1.76 -23.82
C LEU A 38 12.74 2.47 -24.04
N PHE A 39 12.73 3.53 -24.85
CA PHE A 39 11.56 4.35 -25.10
C PHE A 39 10.74 3.89 -26.33
N ASN A 40 11.22 2.89 -27.10
CA ASN A 40 10.53 2.38 -28.29
C ASN A 40 9.25 1.56 -27.99
N LYS A 41 8.73 1.65 -26.76
CA LYS A 41 7.46 1.02 -26.37
C LYS A 41 6.24 1.80 -26.85
N GLY A 42 6.42 3.06 -27.24
CA GLY A 42 5.38 3.90 -27.82
C GLY A 42 5.98 5.23 -28.35
N PRO A 43 5.30 5.90 -29.30
CA PRO A 43 5.83 7.07 -30.00
C PRO A 43 6.11 8.26 -29.06
N ASN A 44 5.33 8.39 -28.00
CA ASN A 44 5.45 9.49 -27.03
C ASN A 44 6.00 9.01 -25.66
N CYS A 45 6.53 7.80 -25.58
CA CYS A 45 6.98 7.23 -24.31
C CYS A 45 8.05 8.10 -23.65
N LYS A 46 9.05 8.57 -24.41
CA LYS A 46 10.11 9.44 -23.90
C LYS A 46 9.60 10.75 -23.27
N PRO A 47 8.85 11.61 -23.99
CA PRO A 47 8.36 12.86 -23.41
C PRO A 47 7.38 12.62 -22.25
N VAL A 48 6.50 11.63 -22.32
CA VAL A 48 5.52 11.38 -21.24
C VAL A 48 6.18 10.87 -19.96
N ILE A 49 7.24 10.06 -20.06
CA ILE A 49 8.03 9.64 -18.89
C ILE A 49 8.79 10.83 -18.27
N ALA A 50 9.31 11.74 -19.08
CA ALA A 50 9.97 12.94 -18.56
C ALA A 50 9.00 13.87 -17.81
N ILE A 51 7.78 14.07 -18.35
CA ILE A 51 6.75 14.86 -17.66
C ILE A 51 6.37 14.19 -16.33
N HIS A 52 6.20 12.87 -16.29
CA HIS A 52 5.90 12.16 -15.05
C HIS A 52 6.98 12.39 -13.99
N LEU A 53 8.25 12.21 -14.35
CA LEU A 53 9.36 12.43 -13.40
C LEU A 53 9.47 13.89 -12.95
N ALA A 54 9.14 14.86 -13.81
CA ALA A 54 9.08 16.28 -13.46
C ALA A 54 7.94 16.57 -12.49
N TYR A 55 6.79 15.92 -12.69
CA TYR A 55 5.65 15.99 -11.80
C TYR A 55 6.02 15.51 -10.38
N GLU A 56 6.79 14.41 -10.31
CA GLU A 56 7.32 13.87 -9.05
C GLU A 56 8.36 14.79 -8.40
N SER A 57 9.27 15.40 -9.18
CA SER A 57 10.27 16.31 -8.61
C SER A 57 9.62 17.57 -8.03
N LEU A 58 8.53 18.04 -8.63
CA LEU A 58 7.70 19.14 -8.14
C LEU A 58 6.73 18.74 -7.01
N GLN A 59 6.81 17.52 -6.48
CA GLN A 59 5.99 17.01 -5.38
C GLN A 59 4.47 16.99 -5.69
N MET A 60 4.10 16.87 -6.96
CA MET A 60 2.72 16.65 -7.36
C MET A 60 2.46 15.13 -7.50
N TYR A 61 1.40 14.64 -6.85
CA TYR A 61 1.18 13.19 -6.63
C TYR A 61 -0.12 12.66 -7.25
N ASP A 62 -0.88 13.51 -7.92
CA ASP A 62 -2.15 13.20 -8.59
C ASP A 62 -1.98 12.68 -10.03
N TRP A 63 -0.79 12.15 -10.36
CA TRP A 63 -0.47 11.68 -11.69
C TRP A 63 -1.29 10.44 -12.10
N ASN A 64 -2.05 10.53 -13.20
CA ASN A 64 -2.84 9.43 -13.72
C ASN A 64 -2.03 8.53 -14.67
N ILE A 65 -1.57 7.39 -14.15
CA ILE A 65 -0.76 6.41 -14.90
C ILE A 65 -1.49 5.86 -16.13
N LYS A 66 -2.82 5.66 -16.05
CA LYS A 66 -3.58 5.09 -17.18
C LYS A 66 -3.61 6.04 -18.37
N LEU A 67 -3.92 7.31 -18.12
CA LEU A 67 -3.91 8.36 -19.12
C LEU A 67 -2.50 8.57 -19.69
N ALA A 68 -1.48 8.54 -18.83
CA ALA A 68 -0.09 8.66 -19.26
C ALA A 68 0.35 7.50 -20.19
N ALA A 69 -0.04 6.26 -19.89
CA ALA A 69 0.26 5.12 -20.74
C ALA A 69 -0.43 5.22 -22.11
N GLU A 70 -1.69 5.66 -22.14
CA GLU A 70 -2.43 5.91 -23.38
C GLU A 70 -1.77 7.00 -24.22
N LEU A 71 -1.41 8.13 -23.60
CA LEU A 71 -0.72 9.23 -24.29
C LEU A 71 0.66 8.82 -24.80
N ALA A 72 1.40 8.00 -24.03
CA ALA A 72 2.67 7.40 -24.43
C ALA A 72 2.53 6.47 -25.63
N GLY A 73 1.33 5.94 -25.87
CA GLY A 73 1.00 4.97 -26.91
C GLY A 73 1.47 3.56 -26.56
N CYS A 74 1.39 3.17 -25.29
CA CYS A 74 1.80 1.85 -24.82
C CYS A 74 0.86 1.29 -23.75
N SER A 75 1.02 0.01 -23.40
CA SER A 75 0.24 -0.58 -22.30
C SER A 75 0.72 -0.05 -20.94
N VAL A 76 -0.18 0.01 -19.95
CA VAL A 76 0.16 0.42 -18.57
C VAL A 76 1.36 -0.36 -18.02
N LYS A 77 1.40 -1.68 -18.26
CA LYS A 77 2.53 -2.53 -17.85
C LYS A 77 3.85 -2.12 -18.52
N ALA A 78 3.82 -1.82 -19.82
CA ALA A 78 5.00 -1.38 -20.55
C ALA A 78 5.47 0.00 -20.04
N TYR A 79 4.53 0.91 -19.79
CA TYR A 79 4.79 2.23 -19.23
C TYR A 79 5.48 2.15 -17.87
N GLU A 80 4.90 1.41 -16.91
CA GLU A 80 5.46 1.22 -15.58
C GLU A 80 6.84 0.53 -15.62
N SER A 81 7.04 -0.42 -16.54
CA SER A 81 8.34 -1.08 -16.73
C SER A 81 9.41 -0.11 -17.21
N VAL A 82 9.09 0.75 -18.18
CA VAL A 82 10.02 1.78 -18.68
C VAL A 82 10.33 2.78 -17.57
N LEU A 83 9.30 3.27 -16.89
CA LEU A 83 9.44 4.21 -15.78
C LEU A 83 10.34 3.67 -14.65
N SER A 84 10.13 2.41 -14.24
CA SER A 84 10.98 1.75 -13.24
C SER A 84 12.45 1.67 -13.70
N THR A 85 12.67 1.33 -14.96
CA THR A 85 14.04 1.22 -15.53
C THR A 85 14.71 2.59 -15.63
N VAL A 86 13.99 3.62 -16.07
CA VAL A 86 14.50 5.00 -16.13
C VAL A 86 14.86 5.51 -14.73
N ARG A 87 13.98 5.30 -13.74
CA ARG A 87 14.26 5.65 -12.33
C ARG A 87 15.55 5.03 -11.82
N LYS A 88 15.78 3.74 -12.11
CA LYS A 88 17.02 3.03 -11.73
C LYS A 88 18.24 3.60 -12.42
N GLN A 89 18.18 3.81 -13.73
CA GLN A 89 19.35 4.30 -14.49
C GLN A 89 19.71 5.75 -14.14
N LEU A 90 18.73 6.55 -13.73
CA LEU A 90 18.94 7.94 -13.29
C LEU A 90 19.13 8.10 -11.78
N ASN A 91 19.10 6.99 -11.02
CA ASN A 91 19.13 6.99 -9.56
C ASN A 91 18.05 7.88 -8.91
N ILE A 92 16.87 7.97 -9.55
CA ILE A 92 15.72 8.70 -9.04
C ILE A 92 14.87 7.69 -8.26
N TYR A 93 14.98 7.75 -6.93
CA TYR A 93 14.26 6.84 -6.04
C TYR A 93 13.27 7.62 -5.19
N PRO A 94 11.96 7.29 -5.25
CA PRO A 94 11.00 7.88 -4.33
C PRO A 94 11.37 7.46 -2.91
N SER A 95 11.72 8.44 -2.08
CA SER A 95 12.14 8.18 -0.71
C SER A 95 10.91 7.86 0.14
N VAL A 96 10.55 6.58 0.17
CA VAL A 96 9.44 6.10 0.99
C VAL A 96 9.96 5.68 2.35
N LYS A 97 9.38 6.23 3.43
CA LYS A 97 9.66 5.80 4.80
C LYS A 97 8.74 4.64 5.19
N LEU A 98 9.22 3.75 6.07
CA LEU A 98 8.41 2.65 6.60
C LEU A 98 7.16 3.17 7.33
N SER A 99 7.26 4.31 8.01
CA SER A 99 6.13 5.00 8.64
C SER A 99 5.05 5.39 7.63
N THR A 100 5.44 5.98 6.51
CA THR A 100 4.51 6.39 5.43
C THR A 100 3.81 5.18 4.82
N LEU A 101 4.54 4.07 4.61
CA LEU A 101 3.93 2.81 4.15
C LEU A 101 2.96 2.23 5.18
N ALA A 102 3.35 2.21 6.45
CA ALA A 102 2.49 1.71 7.52
C ALA A 102 1.17 2.48 7.59
N VAL A 103 1.20 3.81 7.45
CA VAL A 103 -0.01 4.64 7.39
C VAL A 103 -0.84 4.35 6.13
N ALA A 104 -0.22 4.36 4.94
CA ALA A 104 -0.92 4.14 3.67
C ALA A 104 -1.56 2.76 3.53
N LEU A 105 -1.03 1.77 4.26
CA LEU A 105 -1.51 0.39 4.29
C LEU A 105 -2.43 0.11 5.48
N GLY A 106 -2.60 1.04 6.42
CA GLY A 106 -3.41 0.83 7.64
C GLY A 106 -2.77 -0.08 8.68
N SER A 107 -1.43 -0.18 8.67
CA SER A 107 -0.63 -1.12 9.47
C SER A 107 0.33 -0.38 10.42
N THR A 108 -0.14 0.64 11.13
CA THR A 108 0.69 1.45 12.03
C THR A 108 1.19 0.70 13.26
N THR A 109 0.40 -0.26 13.77
CA THR A 109 0.74 -1.08 14.95
C THR A 109 1.98 -1.96 14.74
N MET A 110 2.30 -2.32 13.49
CA MET A 110 3.47 -3.14 13.16
C MET A 110 4.71 -2.34 12.77
N GLN A 111 4.65 -1.00 12.78
CA GLN A 111 5.74 -0.15 12.36
C GLN A 111 7.04 -0.43 13.13
N THR A 112 6.95 -0.59 14.45
CA THR A 112 8.12 -0.89 15.29
C THR A 112 8.77 -2.21 14.89
N TYR A 113 7.97 -3.27 14.69
CA TYR A 113 8.46 -4.57 14.25
C TYR A 113 9.05 -4.53 12.84
N ALA A 114 8.45 -3.73 11.94
CA ALA A 114 8.96 -3.54 10.59
C ALA A 114 10.31 -2.81 10.58
N ASN A 115 10.51 -1.81 11.45
CA ASN A 115 11.79 -1.14 11.61
C ASN A 115 12.85 -2.11 12.18
N THR A 116 12.52 -2.88 13.22
CA THR A 116 13.45 -3.90 13.74
C THR A 116 13.82 -4.93 12.68
N LEU A 117 12.85 -5.38 11.89
CA LEU A 117 13.07 -6.32 10.79
C LEU A 117 13.94 -5.71 9.69
N TRP A 118 13.77 -4.42 9.40
CA TRP A 118 14.58 -3.66 8.44
C TRP A 118 16.05 -3.58 8.87
N ASP A 119 16.30 -3.23 10.13
CA ASP A 119 17.65 -3.09 10.68
C ASP A 119 18.38 -4.45 10.70
N ASP A 120 17.68 -5.52 11.09
CA ASP A 120 18.20 -6.88 11.04
C ASP A 120 18.44 -7.37 9.62
N PHE A 121 17.53 -7.03 8.69
CA PHE A 121 17.67 -7.36 7.27
C PHE A 121 18.92 -6.73 6.69
N ILE A 122 19.15 -5.43 6.90
CA ILE A 122 20.33 -4.74 6.35
C ILE A 122 21.62 -5.42 6.81
N LYS A 123 21.74 -5.73 8.10
CA LYS A 123 22.93 -6.38 8.67
C LYS A 123 23.17 -7.73 8.00
N ARG A 124 22.16 -8.61 8.05
CA ARG A 124 22.26 -9.98 7.52
C ARG A 124 22.44 -10.02 6.01
N TYR A 125 21.79 -9.11 5.29
CA TYR A 125 21.88 -9.07 3.83
C TYR A 125 23.26 -8.63 3.37
N LYS A 126 23.86 -7.64 4.05
CA LYS A 126 25.26 -7.24 3.81
C LYS A 126 26.25 -8.38 4.10
N ASP A 127 25.99 -9.19 5.11
CA ASP A 127 26.83 -10.35 5.44
C ASP A 127 26.69 -11.50 4.43
N THR A 128 25.54 -11.60 3.77
CA THR A 128 25.26 -12.65 2.77
C THR A 128 25.96 -12.37 1.43
N LEU A 129 26.43 -11.15 1.19
CA LEU A 129 26.95 -10.72 -0.10
C LEU A 129 28.47 -10.62 -0.14
N THR A 130 29.06 -11.19 -1.19
CA THR A 130 30.51 -11.23 -1.44
C THR A 130 30.89 -10.46 -2.71
N GLY A 131 32.10 -9.89 -2.72
CA GLY A 131 32.70 -9.26 -3.90
C GLY A 131 32.01 -7.97 -4.37
N ALA A 132 31.95 -7.77 -5.69
CA ALA A 132 31.42 -6.56 -6.34
C ALA A 132 29.95 -6.22 -6.02
N LYS A 133 29.17 -7.17 -5.48
CA LYS A 133 27.80 -6.89 -5.02
C LYS A 133 27.77 -6.10 -3.71
N LYS A 134 28.84 -6.17 -2.91
CA LYS A 134 28.96 -5.46 -1.63
C LYS A 134 29.24 -3.97 -1.81
N SER A 135 29.90 -3.55 -2.90
CA SER A 135 30.15 -2.13 -3.17
C SER A 135 28.90 -1.37 -3.60
N ASN A 136 27.94 -2.05 -4.26
CA ASN A 136 26.72 -1.43 -4.76
C ASN A 136 25.51 -1.63 -3.83
N ILE A 137 25.70 -2.30 -2.69
CA ILE A 137 24.60 -2.64 -1.77
C ILE A 137 23.92 -1.40 -1.20
N ASP A 138 24.70 -0.38 -0.86
CA ASP A 138 24.16 0.81 -0.19
C ASP A 138 23.29 1.61 -1.14
N ASP A 139 23.59 1.58 -2.44
CA ASP A 139 22.73 2.15 -3.48
C ASP A 139 21.51 1.26 -3.76
N GLU A 140 21.68 -0.06 -3.76
CA GLU A 140 20.55 -0.98 -3.93
C GLU A 140 19.55 -0.88 -2.75
N LEU A 141 20.02 -0.71 -1.51
CA LEU A 141 19.17 -0.57 -0.32
C LEU A 141 18.42 0.77 -0.25
N LYS A 142 18.79 1.78 -1.04
CA LYS A 142 18.01 3.01 -1.20
C LYS A 142 16.69 2.78 -1.92
N LEU A 143 16.57 1.67 -2.68
CA LEU A 143 15.35 1.34 -3.40
C LEU A 143 14.17 1.11 -2.44
N SER A 144 13.08 1.80 -2.70
CA SER A 144 11.83 1.76 -1.93
C SER A 144 11.19 0.36 -1.93
N CYS A 145 11.50 -0.47 -2.93
CA CYS A 145 11.03 -1.85 -3.05
C CYS A 145 11.47 -2.74 -1.87
N TRP A 146 12.65 -2.50 -1.28
CA TRP A 146 13.13 -3.27 -0.13
C TRP A 146 12.30 -2.99 1.11
N LYS A 147 11.98 -1.72 1.38
CA LYS A 147 11.10 -1.33 2.48
C LYS A 147 9.70 -1.89 2.29
N GLY A 148 9.18 -1.88 1.06
CA GLY A 148 7.92 -2.54 0.71
C GLY A 148 7.95 -4.03 1.01
N ALA A 149 9.02 -4.73 0.61
CA ALA A 149 9.19 -6.16 0.87
C ALA A 149 9.26 -6.48 2.37
N VAL A 150 9.98 -5.67 3.16
CA VAL A 150 10.03 -5.81 4.62
C VAL A 150 8.67 -5.62 5.27
N MET A 151 7.92 -4.58 4.87
CA MET A 151 6.53 -4.38 5.33
C MET A 151 5.65 -5.58 5.01
N PHE A 152 5.74 -6.10 3.78
CA PHE A 152 4.98 -7.27 3.36
C PHE A 152 5.29 -8.52 4.19
N CYS A 153 6.57 -8.82 4.39
CA CYS A 153 7.00 -9.96 5.19
C CYS A 153 6.60 -9.83 6.66
N CYS A 154 6.73 -8.63 7.22
CA CYS A 154 6.31 -8.32 8.58
C CYS A 154 4.79 -8.54 8.74
N ALA A 155 3.97 -7.93 7.90
CA ALA A 155 2.52 -8.09 7.92
C ALA A 155 2.10 -9.56 7.81
N LYS A 156 2.72 -10.30 6.87
CA LYS A 156 2.46 -11.72 6.70
C LYS A 156 2.80 -12.54 7.94
N ALA A 157 3.84 -12.19 8.70
CA ALA A 157 4.18 -12.86 9.95
C ALA A 157 3.13 -12.62 11.05
N PHE A 158 2.52 -11.44 11.07
CA PHE A 158 1.38 -11.13 11.95
C PHE A 158 0.02 -11.60 11.39
N GLY A 159 0.01 -12.23 10.22
CA GLY A 159 -1.20 -12.78 9.58
C GLY A 159 -2.05 -11.76 8.84
N ASP A 160 -1.54 -10.55 8.63
CA ASP A 160 -2.19 -9.55 7.80
C ASP A 160 -1.94 -9.84 6.31
N LYS A 161 -2.98 -9.67 5.51
CA LYS A 161 -2.95 -9.86 4.06
C LYS A 161 -2.85 -8.52 3.37
N LEU A 162 -1.61 -8.05 3.15
CA LEU A 162 -1.38 -6.84 2.37
C LEU A 162 -1.60 -7.09 0.87
N ASN A 163 -2.26 -6.14 0.20
CA ASN A 163 -2.43 -6.17 -1.24
C ASN A 163 -1.10 -5.79 -1.93
N LYS A 164 -0.54 -6.73 -2.72
CA LYS A 164 0.70 -6.53 -3.46
C LYS A 164 0.58 -5.48 -4.56
N ASP A 165 -0.58 -5.37 -5.20
CA ASP A 165 -0.85 -4.39 -6.26
C ASP A 165 -0.76 -2.97 -5.71
N LYS A 166 -1.41 -2.71 -4.57
CA LYS A 166 -1.30 -1.42 -3.87
C LYS A 166 0.14 -1.15 -3.40
N LEU A 167 0.84 -2.18 -2.93
CA LEU A 167 2.17 -2.03 -2.35
C LEU A 167 3.25 -1.68 -3.40
N HIS A 168 3.25 -2.32 -4.58
CA HIS A 168 4.27 -2.00 -5.59
C HIS A 168 4.07 -0.60 -6.16
N GLN A 169 2.82 -0.13 -6.25
CA GLN A 169 2.50 1.26 -6.62
C GLN A 169 3.05 2.26 -5.60
N LEU A 170 2.82 2.03 -4.29
CA LEU A 170 3.35 2.89 -3.22
C LEU A 170 4.88 2.90 -3.17
N CYS A 171 5.52 1.80 -3.56
CA CYS A 171 6.98 1.70 -3.65
C CYS A 171 7.53 2.10 -5.02
N SER A 172 6.68 2.55 -5.95
CA SER A 172 7.01 2.93 -7.32
C SER A 172 7.90 1.91 -8.05
N CYS A 173 7.65 0.62 -7.81
CA CYS A 173 8.40 -0.50 -8.38
C CYS A 173 7.50 -1.45 -9.16
N SER A 174 8.10 -2.32 -9.97
CA SER A 174 7.33 -3.34 -10.67
C SER A 174 6.94 -4.49 -9.74
N LEU A 175 5.85 -5.18 -10.06
CA LEU A 175 5.40 -6.33 -9.27
C LEU A 175 6.44 -7.47 -9.26
N THR A 176 7.20 -7.65 -10.34
CA THR A 176 8.27 -8.66 -10.42
C THR A 176 9.44 -8.33 -9.50
N GLU A 177 9.85 -7.05 -9.44
CA GLU A 177 10.86 -6.56 -8.50
C GLU A 177 10.42 -6.74 -7.05
N LEU A 178 9.19 -6.35 -6.74
CA LEU A 178 8.65 -6.52 -5.39
C LEU A 178 8.66 -7.98 -4.96
N ASN A 179 8.20 -8.90 -5.82
CA ASN A 179 8.19 -10.33 -5.49
C ASN A 179 9.60 -10.90 -5.29
N ARG A 180 10.60 -10.45 -6.08
CA ARG A 180 12.00 -10.81 -5.88
C ARG A 180 12.50 -10.35 -4.51
N CYS A 181 12.28 -9.08 -4.15
CA CYS A 181 12.69 -8.53 -2.86
C CYS A 181 11.99 -9.26 -1.69
N ILE A 182 10.69 -9.56 -1.81
CA ILE A 182 9.95 -10.33 -0.80
C ILE A 182 10.60 -11.68 -0.55
N LYS A 183 10.98 -12.41 -1.62
CA LYS A 183 11.63 -13.72 -1.49
C LYS A 183 12.95 -13.60 -0.72
N ILE A 184 13.80 -12.65 -1.11
CA ILE A 184 15.10 -12.41 -0.46
C ILE A 184 14.93 -12.06 1.01
N VAL A 185 14.05 -11.10 1.34
CA VAL A 185 13.79 -10.69 2.73
C VAL A 185 13.28 -11.89 3.55
N ASN A 186 12.37 -12.69 2.99
CA ASN A 186 11.82 -13.85 3.68
C ASN A 186 12.88 -14.92 3.96
N ASP A 187 13.82 -15.14 3.03
CA ASP A 187 14.90 -16.10 3.19
C ASP A 187 15.92 -15.61 4.24
N VAL A 188 16.38 -14.36 4.12
CA VAL A 188 17.39 -13.73 5.01
C VAL A 188 16.85 -13.57 6.44
N CYS A 189 15.58 -13.21 6.60
CA CYS A 189 14.96 -12.92 7.90
C CYS A 189 14.06 -14.05 8.43
N SER A 190 14.12 -15.25 7.85
CA SER A 190 13.27 -16.41 8.21
C SER A 190 13.17 -16.66 9.72
N LYS A 191 14.31 -16.63 10.43
CA LYS A 191 14.36 -16.81 11.90
C LYS A 191 13.63 -15.71 12.68
N GLN A 192 13.77 -14.45 12.27
CA GLN A 192 13.12 -13.32 12.95
C GLN A 192 11.61 -13.32 12.67
N LEU A 193 11.21 -13.64 11.44
CA LEU A 193 9.81 -13.79 11.05
C LEU A 193 9.12 -14.94 11.79
N ALA A 194 9.84 -16.03 12.10
CA ALA A 194 9.33 -17.10 12.95
C ALA A 194 9.02 -16.62 14.38
N LYS A 195 9.92 -15.84 14.99
CA LYS A 195 9.69 -15.24 16.32
C LYS A 195 8.46 -14.35 16.36
N PHE A 196 8.23 -13.54 15.31
CA PHE A 196 7.03 -12.70 15.23
C PHE A 196 5.74 -13.53 15.13
N LYS A 197 5.76 -14.64 14.39
CA LYS A 197 4.63 -15.58 14.34
C LYS A 197 4.36 -16.22 15.71
N GLU A 198 5.41 -16.59 16.43
CA GLU A 198 5.30 -17.16 17.78
C GLU A 198 4.74 -16.14 18.78
N GLN A 199 5.21 -14.89 18.75
CA GLN A 199 4.69 -13.79 19.60
C GLN A 199 3.18 -13.55 19.39
N LYS A 200 2.69 -13.68 18.15
CA LYS A 200 1.23 -13.67 17.90
C LYS A 200 0.52 -14.84 18.58
N SER A 201 1.09 -16.04 18.49
CA SER A 201 0.47 -17.24 19.06
C SER A 201 0.39 -17.20 20.59
N THR A 202 1.42 -16.66 21.26
CA THR A 202 1.44 -16.51 22.72
C THR A 202 0.48 -15.42 23.19
N THR A 203 0.39 -14.30 22.46
CA THR A 203 -0.58 -13.23 22.76
C THR A 203 -2.02 -13.70 22.56
N SER A 204 -2.29 -14.50 21.52
CA SER A 204 -3.63 -15.07 21.27
C SER A 204 -4.01 -16.11 22.32
N LYS A 205 -3.07 -16.98 22.73
CA LYS A 205 -3.29 -17.93 23.83
C LYS A 205 -3.52 -17.22 25.17
N LYS A 206 -2.74 -16.17 25.45
CA LYS A 206 -2.90 -15.38 26.68
C LYS A 206 -4.23 -14.63 26.69
N LYS A 207 -4.67 -14.06 25.56
CA LYS A 207 -5.98 -13.42 25.44
C LYS A 207 -7.12 -14.42 25.68
N ARG A 208 -7.03 -15.62 25.12
CA ARG A 208 -8.03 -16.68 25.31
C ARG A 208 -8.08 -17.19 26.75
N LEU A 209 -6.94 -17.35 27.41
CA LEU A 209 -6.87 -17.74 28.83
C LEU A 209 -7.41 -16.64 29.76
N VAL A 210 -7.22 -15.37 29.42
CA VAL A 210 -7.79 -14.24 30.18
C VAL A 210 -9.29 -14.13 29.93
N GLU A 211 -9.78 -14.32 28.70
CA GLU A 211 -11.21 -14.35 28.38
C GLU A 211 -11.92 -15.54 29.07
N GLU A 212 -11.30 -16.72 29.10
CA GLU A 212 -11.83 -17.89 29.82
C GLU A 212 -11.83 -17.67 31.35
N ALA A 213 -10.78 -17.05 31.91
CA ALA A 213 -10.74 -16.68 33.33
C ALA A 213 -11.72 -15.54 33.70
N GLU A 214 -11.96 -14.59 32.80
CA GLU A 214 -12.96 -13.53 32.95
C GLU A 214 -14.40 -14.06 32.83
N GLU A 215 -14.65 -15.07 32.00
CA GLU A 215 -15.95 -15.77 31.94
C GLU A 215 -16.24 -16.60 33.20
N GLU A 216 -15.24 -17.29 33.75
CA GLU A 216 -15.39 -18.04 35.01
C GLU A 216 -15.58 -17.11 36.23
N THR A 217 -14.87 -15.98 36.27
CA THR A 217 -15.04 -14.97 37.32
C THR A 217 -16.34 -14.17 37.17
N ASN A 218 -16.86 -13.96 35.95
CA ASN A 218 -18.18 -13.34 35.74
C ASN A 218 -19.35 -14.28 36.04
N LYS A 219 -19.21 -15.60 35.82
CA LYS A 219 -20.23 -16.58 36.24
C LYS A 219 -20.32 -16.70 37.76
N SER A 220 -19.20 -16.59 38.47
CA SER A 220 -19.17 -16.60 39.93
C SER A 220 -19.61 -15.26 40.57
N ARG A 221 -19.35 -14.11 39.91
CA ARG A 221 -19.86 -12.79 40.36
C ARG A 221 -21.34 -12.54 40.10
N LYS A 222 -21.98 -13.20 39.11
CA LYS A 222 -23.44 -13.06 38.89
C LYS A 222 -24.32 -13.62 40.02
N ARG A 223 -23.77 -14.32 41.01
CA ARG A 223 -24.51 -14.82 42.18
C ARG A 223 -24.36 -13.96 43.44
N ALA A 224 -23.48 -12.95 43.44
CA ALA A 224 -23.29 -12.09 44.59
C ALA A 224 -23.01 -10.66 44.13
N ASN A 225 -23.88 -9.73 44.56
CA ASN A 225 -23.76 -8.27 44.46
C ASN A 225 -24.37 -7.61 43.22
N THR A 226 -25.68 -7.38 43.31
CA THR A 226 -26.31 -6.17 42.76
C THR A 226 -25.78 -4.94 43.47
N THR A 227 -24.74 -4.31 42.92
CA THR A 227 -24.40 -2.91 43.20
C THR A 227 -24.34 -2.15 41.88
N PRO A 228 -24.93 -0.94 41.79
CA PRO A 228 -25.03 -0.20 40.54
C PRO A 228 -23.66 0.32 40.11
N VAL A 229 -23.24 -0.02 38.90
CA VAL A 229 -22.01 0.49 38.26
C VAL A 229 -22.39 1.71 37.42
N SER A 230 -21.89 2.91 37.79
CA SER A 230 -22.07 4.12 36.99
C SER A 230 -21.01 4.19 35.88
N GLY A 231 -21.45 4.38 34.63
CA GLY A 231 -20.60 4.65 33.48
C GLY A 231 -21.35 4.50 32.16
N ILE A 232 -20.90 5.10 31.07
CA ILE A 232 -21.54 5.07 29.74
C ILE A 232 -21.88 3.64 29.27
N VAL A 233 -21.10 2.65 29.73
CA VAL A 233 -21.32 1.22 29.45
C VAL A 233 -22.62 0.68 30.06
N SER A 234 -23.13 1.25 31.17
CA SER A 234 -24.44 0.86 31.74
C SER A 234 -25.63 1.46 31.00
N MET A 235 -25.40 2.38 30.05
CA MET A 235 -26.43 2.91 29.14
C MET A 235 -26.52 2.13 27.81
N ILE A 236 -25.61 1.20 27.55
CA ILE A 236 -25.63 0.38 26.34
C ILE A 236 -26.51 -0.83 26.61
N ASP A 237 -27.76 -0.77 26.15
CA ASP A 237 -28.70 -1.88 26.25
C ASP A 237 -28.17 -3.06 25.41
N HIS A 238 -27.65 -4.09 26.07
CA HIS A 238 -27.13 -5.31 25.43
C HIS A 238 -28.24 -6.21 24.83
N ARG A 239 -29.46 -5.68 24.70
CA ARG A 239 -30.53 -6.35 23.97
C ARG A 239 -30.16 -6.42 22.50
N ASP A 240 -30.35 -7.60 21.92
CA ASP A 240 -30.20 -7.79 20.48
C ASP A 240 -31.05 -6.74 19.75
N TYR A 241 -30.42 -5.93 18.88
CA TYR A 241 -31.08 -4.82 18.19
C TYR A 241 -32.32 -5.30 17.40
N LYS A 242 -32.33 -6.57 16.97
CA LYS A 242 -33.45 -7.21 16.27
C LYS A 242 -34.71 -7.37 17.13
N SER A 243 -34.55 -7.36 18.45
CA SER A 243 -35.67 -7.42 19.41
C SER A 243 -36.31 -6.06 19.66
N THR A 244 -35.69 -4.96 19.21
CA THR A 244 -36.19 -3.61 19.47
C THR A 244 -37.46 -3.32 18.67
N ARG A 245 -38.36 -2.52 19.27
CA ARG A 245 -39.57 -2.03 18.61
C ARG A 245 -39.26 -1.33 17.29
N ARG A 246 -38.20 -0.51 17.26
CA ARG A 246 -37.78 0.26 16.08
C ARG A 246 -37.40 -0.64 14.90
N TYR A 247 -36.72 -1.76 15.16
CA TYR A 247 -36.41 -2.74 14.12
C TYR A 247 -37.66 -3.43 13.58
N ARG A 248 -38.60 -3.81 14.47
CA ARG A 248 -39.88 -4.43 14.08
C ARG A 248 -40.78 -3.49 13.28
N ASP A 249 -40.82 -2.21 13.67
CA ASP A 249 -41.60 -1.19 12.96
C ASP A 249 -41.00 -0.94 11.56
N TYR A 250 -39.67 -0.90 11.45
CA TYR A 250 -38.98 -0.80 10.16
C TYR A 250 -39.25 -2.00 9.26
N THR A 251 -39.12 -3.22 9.76
CA THR A 251 -39.38 -4.42 8.95
C THR A 251 -40.83 -4.50 8.51
N ALA A 252 -41.79 -4.16 9.37
CA ALA A 252 -43.20 -4.10 9.00
C ALA A 252 -43.50 -3.04 7.93
N TRP A 253 -42.92 -1.84 8.05
CA TRP A 253 -43.04 -0.80 7.02
C TRP A 253 -42.41 -1.23 5.69
N HIS A 254 -41.20 -1.79 5.73
CA HIS A 254 -40.47 -2.24 4.56
C HIS A 254 -41.24 -3.32 3.79
N THR A 255 -41.82 -4.30 4.49
CA THR A 255 -42.65 -5.34 3.86
C THR A 255 -43.89 -4.74 3.20
N ARG A 256 -44.60 -3.83 3.88
CA ARG A 256 -45.78 -3.15 3.32
C ARG A 256 -45.46 -2.35 2.06
N MET A 257 -44.32 -1.66 2.03
CA MET A 257 -43.89 -0.88 0.87
C MET A 257 -43.60 -1.78 -0.33
N ILE A 258 -42.93 -2.93 -0.10
CA ILE A 258 -42.68 -3.92 -1.15
C ILE A 258 -44.00 -4.47 -1.71
N ASP A 259 -44.96 -4.77 -0.84
CA ASP A 259 -46.26 -5.30 -1.29
C ASP A 259 -47.05 -4.26 -2.09
N GLN A 260 -47.00 -2.98 -1.70
CA GLN A 260 -47.60 -1.88 -2.47
C GLN A 260 -46.99 -1.74 -3.87
N LEU A 261 -45.66 -1.80 -3.96
CA LEU A 261 -44.96 -1.72 -5.25
C LEU A 261 -45.30 -2.91 -6.15
N LYS A 262 -45.39 -4.11 -5.59
CA LYS A 262 -45.80 -5.31 -6.34
C LYS A 262 -47.23 -5.23 -6.85
N LEU A 263 -48.15 -4.68 -6.05
CA LEU A 263 -49.54 -4.45 -6.46
C LEU A 263 -49.65 -3.41 -7.58
N GLN A 264 -48.83 -2.36 -7.57
CA GLN A 264 -48.79 -1.38 -8.66
C GLN A 264 -48.25 -1.97 -9.95
N ILE A 265 -47.23 -2.83 -9.87
CA ILE A 265 -46.66 -3.55 -11.03
C ILE A 265 -47.66 -4.58 -11.59
N SER A 266 -48.51 -5.17 -10.75
CA SER A 266 -49.53 -6.14 -11.17
C SER A 266 -50.80 -5.51 -11.77
N ASN A 267 -51.02 -4.21 -11.58
CA ASN A 267 -52.19 -3.47 -12.06
C ASN A 267 -51.89 -2.59 -13.30
N GLN A 268 -50.69 -2.72 -13.88
CA GLN A 268 -50.33 -2.23 -15.22
C GLN A 268 -50.32 -3.41 -16.20
#